data_AF-A0A2S8S6H9-F1
#
_entry.id   AF-A0A2S8S6H9-F1
#
_cell.length_a   1.000
_cell.length_b   1.000
_cell.length_c   1.000
_cell.angle_alpha   90.00
_cell.angle_beta   90.00
_cell.angle_gamma   90.00
#
_symmetry.space_group_name_H-M   'P 1'
#
loop_
_entity.id
_entity.type
_entity.pdbx_description
1 polymer ?
#
loop_
_entity_poly.entity_id
_entity_poly.type
_entity_poly.pdbx_seq_one_letter_code
_entity_poly.pdbx_strand_id
1 'polypeptide(L)'
;MLFPRPHIAAAGGTPSFTTHGTYFYGTNTGTNNGQVTFKGRLLYPAYPSGGETIFSISGLQVRQEIMPDGSVRSTLKDNAGATLLNNAQSVAGVIPAATMVDWLLSIDLAAGYMRTFIDGSLVDDRSFTSVPQTFQTNRQFSFLCANSTALGTPASLVIEHLKVWKDTAAPTGVEPVTTPLKTIAGNAAAANADAWKLGGDAT
;
A
#
# COMPACT_ATOMS: atom_id res chain seq x y z
N MET A 1 -20.60 6.82 -42.73
CA MET A 1 -20.16 5.48 -42.26
C MET A 1 -19.27 5.68 -41.04
N LEU A 2 -19.78 5.35 -39.85
CA LEU A 2 -19.02 5.36 -38.61
C LEU A 2 -18.31 4.00 -38.52
N PHE A 3 -16.98 3.97 -38.56
CA PHE A 3 -16.24 2.74 -38.25
C PHE A 3 -16.28 2.52 -36.74
N PRO A 4 -16.64 1.32 -36.25
CA PRO A 4 -16.56 1.01 -34.83
C PRO A 4 -15.10 1.04 -34.38
N ARG A 5 -14.85 1.71 -33.26
CA ARG A 5 -13.55 1.76 -32.57
C ARG A 5 -13.20 0.32 -32.16
N PRO A 6 -12.01 -0.21 -32.48
CA PRO A 6 -11.64 -1.54 -32.04
C PRO A 6 -11.57 -1.57 -30.51
N HIS A 7 -12.41 -2.41 -29.89
CA HIS A 7 -12.16 -2.88 -28.54
C HIS A 7 -10.84 -3.65 -28.58
N ILE A 8 -9.80 -3.08 -27.98
CA ILE A 8 -8.57 -3.83 -27.69
C ILE A 8 -8.97 -4.87 -26.65
N ALA A 9 -9.16 -6.11 -27.09
CA ALA A 9 -9.22 -7.24 -26.18
C ALA A 9 -7.81 -7.41 -25.59
N ALA A 10 -7.69 -7.33 -24.26
CA ALA A 10 -6.44 -7.65 -23.58
C ALA A 10 -6.11 -9.13 -23.82
N ALA A 11 -5.00 -9.39 -24.54
CA ALA A 11 -4.39 -10.72 -24.58
C ALA A 11 -4.09 -11.13 -23.13
N GLY A 12 -4.49 -12.35 -22.73
CA GLY A 12 -4.52 -12.86 -21.36
C GLY A 12 -3.51 -12.25 -20.40
N GLY A 13 -3.90 -11.15 -19.75
CA GLY A 13 -3.11 -10.45 -18.76
C GLY A 13 -3.22 -11.12 -17.39
N THR A 14 -2.29 -10.79 -16.49
CA THR A 14 -2.44 -11.09 -15.06
C THR A 14 -3.83 -10.64 -14.60
N PRO A 15 -4.63 -11.49 -13.94
CA PRO A 15 -5.93 -11.07 -13.42
C PRO A 15 -5.79 -9.83 -12.54
N SER A 16 -6.64 -8.85 -12.77
CA SER A 16 -6.69 -7.61 -12.02
C SER A 16 -8.12 -7.23 -11.69
N PHE A 17 -8.28 -6.26 -10.80
CA PHE A 17 -9.56 -5.66 -10.45
C PHE A 17 -9.41 -4.14 -10.30
N THR A 18 -10.52 -3.43 -10.49
CA THR A 18 -10.60 -1.97 -10.31
C THR A 18 -11.40 -1.64 -9.07
N THR A 19 -10.91 -0.71 -8.25
CA THR A 19 -11.59 -0.32 -7.00
C THR A 19 -12.67 0.74 -7.22
N HIS A 20 -13.79 0.62 -6.49
CA HIS A 20 -14.86 1.62 -6.46
C HIS A 20 -15.24 1.96 -5.02
N GLY A 21 -14.33 2.63 -4.31
CA GLY A 21 -14.42 2.75 -2.84
C GLY A 21 -14.19 1.41 -2.13
N THR A 22 -13.57 0.45 -2.82
CA THR A 22 -13.15 -0.84 -2.30
C THR A 22 -11.88 -0.67 -1.47
N TYR A 23 -11.85 -1.23 -0.26
CA TYR A 23 -10.66 -1.25 0.56
C TYR A 23 -10.57 -2.54 1.36
N PHE A 24 -9.38 -2.83 1.90
CA PHE A 24 -9.11 -4.07 2.62
C PHE A 24 -8.60 -3.76 4.01
N TYR A 25 -9.36 -4.14 5.03
CA TYR A 25 -9.05 -3.90 6.43
C TYR A 25 -8.96 -5.21 7.18
N GLY A 26 -7.76 -5.53 7.65
CA GLY A 26 -7.50 -6.79 8.30
C GLY A 26 -8.02 -6.89 9.73
N THR A 27 -8.00 -8.12 10.23
CA THR A 27 -8.17 -8.41 11.65
C THR A 27 -6.87 -8.11 12.42
N ASN A 28 -6.93 -8.19 13.74
CA ASN A 28 -5.75 -8.10 14.59
C ASN A 28 -4.71 -9.17 14.19
N THR A 29 -3.45 -8.75 14.12
CA THR A 29 -2.32 -9.55 13.63
C THR A 29 -1.36 -10.03 14.73
N GLY A 30 -1.71 -9.79 16.00
CA GLY A 30 -0.93 -10.20 17.17
C GLY A 30 0.27 -9.28 17.44
N THR A 31 1.33 -9.84 18.03
CA THR A 31 2.56 -9.13 18.39
C THR A 31 3.41 -8.86 17.15
N ASN A 32 3.88 -7.62 16.94
CA ASN A 32 4.74 -7.23 15.80
C ASN A 32 6.13 -6.85 16.32
N ASN A 33 7.19 -7.37 15.69
CA ASN A 33 8.58 -7.18 16.07
C ASN A 33 9.21 -5.83 15.64
N GLY A 34 8.43 -4.94 14.99
CA GLY A 34 8.94 -3.66 14.46
C GLY A 34 9.37 -3.70 13.00
N GLN A 35 9.17 -4.81 12.29
CA GLN A 35 9.50 -4.96 10.87
C GLN A 35 8.27 -5.26 10.04
N VAL A 36 8.10 -4.53 8.94
CA VAL A 36 6.96 -4.70 8.02
C VAL A 36 7.40 -4.43 6.60
N THR A 37 6.87 -5.22 5.67
CA THR A 37 6.94 -4.94 4.23
C THR A 37 5.54 -4.94 3.65
N PHE A 38 5.15 -3.89 2.94
CA PHE A 38 3.98 -3.87 2.07
C PHE A 38 4.43 -3.87 0.61
N LYS A 39 3.62 -4.47 -0.26
CA LYS A 39 3.80 -4.41 -1.70
C LYS A 39 2.46 -4.30 -2.41
N GLY A 40 2.43 -3.55 -3.51
CA GLY A 40 1.32 -3.51 -4.45
C GLY A 40 1.80 -3.45 -5.88
N ARG A 41 1.14 -4.17 -6.77
CA ARG A 41 1.25 -3.99 -8.23
C ARG A 41 -0.02 -3.30 -8.69
N LEU A 42 0.09 -2.01 -8.94
CA LEU A 42 -1.06 -1.11 -9.08
C LEU A 42 -0.85 -0.07 -10.19
N LEU A 43 -1.95 0.40 -10.77
CA LEU A 43 -1.99 1.45 -11.78
C LEU A 43 -3.00 2.51 -11.34
N TYR A 44 -2.52 3.73 -11.19
CA TYR A 44 -3.34 4.93 -11.04
C TYR A 44 -3.72 5.48 -12.41
N PRO A 45 -5.00 5.46 -12.85
CA PRO A 45 -5.35 5.97 -14.18
C PRO A 45 -5.10 7.48 -14.31
N ALA A 46 -5.23 8.20 -13.20
CA ALA A 46 -4.89 9.61 -13.04
C ALA A 46 -4.43 9.85 -11.60
N TYR A 47 -3.75 10.97 -11.35
CA TYR A 47 -3.46 11.36 -9.97
C TYR A 47 -4.73 11.69 -9.20
N PRO A 48 -4.76 11.39 -7.90
CA PRO A 48 -5.90 11.71 -7.06
C PRO A 48 -6.02 13.22 -6.86
N SER A 49 -7.22 13.69 -6.51
CA SER A 49 -7.46 15.10 -6.20
C SER A 49 -6.97 15.50 -4.80
N GLY A 50 -6.69 14.52 -3.94
CA GLY A 50 -6.16 14.68 -2.60
C GLY A 50 -5.23 13.52 -2.23
N GLY A 51 -4.79 13.47 -0.98
CA GLY A 51 -4.00 12.35 -0.48
C GLY A 51 -4.86 11.09 -0.35
N GLU A 52 -4.42 9.98 -0.94
CA GLU A 52 -5.09 8.68 -0.85
C GLU A 52 -4.15 7.66 -0.21
N THR A 53 -4.65 6.92 0.79
CA THR A 53 -3.87 5.92 1.52
C THR A 53 -3.76 4.63 0.72
N ILE A 54 -2.54 4.13 0.55
CA ILE A 54 -2.25 2.86 -0.12
C ILE A 54 -1.97 1.76 0.91
N PHE A 55 -1.07 2.04 1.85
CA PHE A 55 -0.69 1.10 2.91
C PHE A 55 -0.88 1.74 4.27
N SER A 56 -1.38 0.97 5.23
CA SER A 56 -1.46 1.47 6.60
C SER A 56 -1.45 0.37 7.66
N ILE A 57 -1.06 0.80 8.86
CA ILE A 57 -1.28 0.09 10.11
C ILE A 57 -2.08 1.03 11.01
N SER A 58 -3.18 0.53 11.58
CA SER A 58 -4.16 1.31 12.33
C SER A 58 -3.54 2.09 13.51
N GLY A 59 -4.22 3.15 13.95
CA GLY A 59 -3.68 4.06 14.98
C GLY A 59 -2.57 4.99 14.48
N LEU A 60 -2.44 5.13 13.15
CA LEU A 60 -1.38 5.90 12.48
C LEU A 60 0.03 5.37 12.83
N GLN A 61 0.14 4.08 13.16
CA GLN A 61 1.45 3.43 13.32
C GLN A 61 2.21 3.51 12.01
N VAL A 62 1.53 3.24 10.89
CA VAL A 62 2.05 3.47 9.54
C VAL A 62 0.92 4.03 8.70
N ARG A 63 1.21 5.05 7.91
CA ARG A 63 0.34 5.46 6.81
C ARG A 63 1.21 5.92 5.65
N GLN A 64 0.98 5.33 4.49
CA GLN A 64 1.59 5.76 3.25
C GLN A 64 0.50 6.14 2.25
N GLU A 65 0.64 7.34 1.69
CA GLU A 65 -0.31 7.96 0.79
C GLU A 65 0.36 8.32 -0.53
N ILE A 66 -0.39 8.26 -1.63
CA ILE A 66 -0.06 8.99 -2.85
C ILE A 66 -0.66 10.39 -2.76
N MET A 67 0.05 11.38 -3.29
CA MET A 67 -0.39 12.77 -3.34
C MET A 67 -0.78 13.18 -4.78
N PRO A 68 -1.49 14.31 -4.97
CA PRO A 68 -1.93 14.78 -6.29
C PRO A 68 -0.82 15.07 -7.32
N ASP A 69 0.42 15.18 -6.86
CA ASP A 69 1.61 15.40 -7.69
C ASP A 69 2.41 14.10 -7.95
N GLY A 70 1.87 12.93 -7.57
CA GLY A 70 2.55 11.64 -7.68
C GLY A 70 3.69 11.44 -6.67
N SER A 71 3.86 12.33 -5.69
CA SER A 71 4.73 12.07 -4.54
C SER A 71 4.09 11.08 -3.56
N VAL A 72 4.92 10.51 -2.71
CA VAL A 72 4.52 9.64 -1.60
C VAL A 72 4.63 10.41 -0.30
N ARG A 73 3.59 10.35 0.53
CA ARG A 73 3.58 10.92 1.88
C ARG A 73 3.52 9.81 2.92
N SER A 74 4.40 9.89 3.90
CA SER A 74 4.60 8.85 4.92
C SER A 74 4.44 9.41 6.33
N THR A 75 3.74 8.64 7.17
CA THR A 75 3.62 8.83 8.62
C THR A 75 4.03 7.54 9.33
N LEU A 76 4.79 7.67 10.42
CA LEU A 76 5.28 6.54 11.21
C LEU A 76 5.21 6.87 12.71
N LYS A 77 4.70 5.93 13.51
CA LYS A 77 4.78 5.94 14.97
C LYS A 77 5.30 4.60 15.49
N ASP A 78 5.92 4.65 16.67
CA ASP A 78 6.34 3.45 17.39
C ASP A 78 5.35 3.02 18.49
N ASN A 79 5.75 2.01 19.27
CA ASN A 79 4.95 1.46 20.36
C ASN A 79 4.68 2.46 21.50
N ALA A 80 5.60 3.40 21.78
CA ALA A 80 5.36 4.47 22.75
C ALA A 80 4.39 5.54 22.21
N GLY A 81 4.04 5.49 20.92
CA GLY A 81 3.22 6.49 20.24
C GLY A 81 4.03 7.72 19.82
N ALA A 82 5.36 7.67 19.92
CA ALA A 82 6.22 8.73 19.42
C ALA A 82 6.09 8.82 17.91
N THR A 83 5.99 10.04 17.39
CA THR A 83 5.91 10.26 15.93
C THR A 83 7.32 10.32 15.39
N LEU A 84 7.69 9.29 14.63
CA LEU A 84 9.02 9.15 14.03
C LEU A 84 9.11 9.88 12.69
N LEU A 85 8.02 9.82 11.92
CA LEU A 85 7.86 10.55 10.66
C LEU A 85 6.47 11.20 10.66
N ASN A 86 6.41 12.50 10.34
CA ASN A 86 5.17 13.25 10.31
C ASN A 86 4.97 13.90 8.93
N ASN A 87 4.14 13.28 8.09
CA ASN A 87 3.85 13.75 6.73
C ASN A 87 5.14 13.97 5.90
N ALA A 88 6.14 13.09 6.08
CA ALA A 88 7.37 13.15 5.30
C ALA A 88 7.04 12.82 3.84
N GLN A 89 7.43 13.70 2.93
CA GLN A 89 7.02 13.61 1.53
C GLN A 89 8.23 13.41 0.62
N SER A 90 8.13 12.44 -0.30
CA SER A 90 9.15 12.21 -1.33
C SER A 90 9.15 13.33 -2.38
N VAL A 91 10.04 13.23 -3.35
CA VAL A 91 9.97 14.07 -4.56
C VAL A 91 8.66 13.79 -5.33
N ALA A 92 8.15 14.80 -6.03
CA ALA A 92 6.99 14.68 -6.90
C ALA A 92 7.24 13.75 -8.10
N GLY A 93 6.18 13.11 -8.59
CA GLY A 93 6.21 12.26 -9.78
C GLY A 93 6.93 10.92 -9.63
N VAL A 94 7.27 10.50 -8.40
CA VAL A 94 7.91 9.19 -8.18
C VAL A 94 6.96 8.03 -8.50
N ILE A 95 5.66 8.23 -8.34
CA ILE A 95 4.63 7.34 -8.88
C ILE A 95 4.16 7.92 -10.22
N PRO A 96 4.44 7.30 -11.37
CA PRO A 96 3.87 7.72 -12.64
C PRO A 96 2.37 7.40 -12.71
N ALA A 97 1.57 8.36 -13.19
CA ALA A 97 0.19 8.11 -13.58
C ALA A 97 0.10 7.24 -14.86
N ALA A 98 -1.06 6.61 -15.05
CA ALA A 98 -1.43 5.76 -16.18
C ALA A 98 -0.46 4.60 -16.47
N THR A 99 0.37 4.22 -15.49
CA THR A 99 1.39 3.18 -15.61
C THR A 99 1.25 2.18 -14.47
N MET A 100 1.37 0.89 -14.77
CA MET A 100 1.37 -0.16 -13.75
C MET A 100 2.76 -0.24 -13.12
N VAL A 101 2.82 -0.08 -11.79
CA VAL A 101 4.06 -0.03 -11.02
C VAL A 101 4.09 -1.06 -9.90
N ASP A 102 5.28 -1.53 -9.56
CA ASP A 102 5.55 -2.25 -8.33
C ASP A 102 5.91 -1.25 -7.23
N TRP A 103 4.99 -1.03 -6.29
CA TRP A 103 5.21 -0.20 -5.13
C TRP A 103 5.51 -1.08 -3.91
N LEU A 104 6.71 -0.96 -3.36
CA LEU A 104 7.12 -1.63 -2.13
C LEU A 104 7.48 -0.61 -1.04
N LEU A 105 6.90 -0.80 0.15
CA LEU A 105 7.25 -0.09 1.38
C LEU A 105 7.91 -1.05 2.35
N SER A 106 9.10 -0.73 2.83
CA SER A 106 9.83 -1.52 3.84
C SER A 106 10.11 -0.67 5.07
N ILE A 107 9.86 -1.23 6.25
CA ILE A 107 10.07 -0.55 7.53
C ILE A 107 10.80 -1.49 8.48
N ASP A 108 11.82 -0.96 9.16
CA ASP A 108 12.52 -1.64 10.24
C ASP A 108 12.79 -0.63 11.36
N LEU A 109 12.10 -0.80 12.49
CA LEU A 109 12.23 0.09 13.64
C LEU A 109 13.56 -0.07 14.39
N ALA A 110 14.16 -1.26 14.34
CA ALA A 110 15.43 -1.53 15.00
C ALA A 110 16.62 -0.99 14.19
N ALA A 111 16.57 -1.18 12.86
CA ALA A 111 17.55 -0.61 11.94
C ALA A 111 17.30 0.88 11.66
N GLY A 112 16.15 1.42 12.04
CA GLY A 112 15.85 2.85 12.00
C GLY A 112 15.57 3.39 10.61
N TYR A 113 14.88 2.62 9.75
CA TYR A 113 14.54 3.08 8.40
C TYR A 113 13.09 2.82 7.98
N MET A 114 12.61 3.67 7.08
CA MET A 114 11.45 3.48 6.23
C MET A 114 11.87 3.79 4.80
N ARG A 115 11.71 2.82 3.90
CA ARG A 115 12.14 2.89 2.51
C ARG A 115 10.99 2.59 1.58
N THR A 116 10.88 3.38 0.51
CA THR A 116 9.91 3.16 -0.56
C THR A 116 10.64 2.90 -1.86
N PHE A 117 10.23 1.84 -2.55
CA PHE A 117 10.77 1.44 -3.84
C PHE A 117 9.66 1.40 -4.87
N ILE A 118 9.94 1.92 -6.07
CA ILE A 118 9.05 1.89 -7.22
C ILE A 118 9.79 1.21 -8.37
N ASP A 119 9.21 0.14 -8.90
CA ASP A 119 9.81 -0.72 -9.93
C ASP A 119 11.25 -1.13 -9.58
N GLY A 120 11.47 -1.44 -8.28
CA GLY A 120 12.76 -1.85 -7.73
C GLY A 120 13.74 -0.70 -7.44
N SER A 121 13.44 0.54 -7.83
CA SER A 121 14.29 1.70 -7.59
C SER A 121 13.92 2.37 -6.27
N LEU A 122 14.91 2.70 -5.43
CA LEU A 122 14.70 3.43 -4.17
C LEU A 122 14.31 4.88 -4.45
N VAL A 123 13.10 5.29 -4.06
CA VAL A 123 12.56 6.64 -4.31
C VAL A 123 12.44 7.50 -3.05
N ASP A 124 12.40 6.86 -1.87
CA ASP A 124 12.36 7.55 -0.58
C ASP A 124 13.09 6.70 0.46
N ASP A 125 14.05 7.30 1.17
CA ASP A 125 14.80 6.66 2.26
C ASP A 125 14.78 7.58 3.48
N ARG A 126 14.09 7.16 4.52
CA ARG A 126 13.90 7.92 5.76
C ARG A 126 14.57 7.20 6.90
N SER A 127 15.49 7.89 7.55
CA SER A 127 16.12 7.43 8.79
C SER A 127 15.43 8.03 10.01
N PHE A 128 15.41 7.27 11.11
CA PHE A 128 14.87 7.69 12.40
C PHE A 128 15.43 6.82 13.52
N THR A 129 15.18 7.22 14.76
CA THR A 129 15.48 6.43 15.96
C THR A 129 14.17 6.09 16.65
N SER A 130 13.95 4.81 16.97
CA SER A 130 12.74 4.33 17.64
C SER A 130 13.07 3.71 18.99
N VAL A 131 12.33 4.10 20.03
CA VAL A 131 12.42 3.52 21.38
C VAL A 131 11.00 3.52 21.97
N PRO A 132 10.28 2.38 21.98
CA PRO A 132 10.74 1.02 21.70
C PRO A 132 10.81 0.69 20.21
N GLN A 133 11.68 -0.23 19.81
CA GLN A 133 11.86 -0.70 18.43
C GLN A 133 10.74 -1.67 17.95
N THR A 134 9.53 -1.49 18.42
CA THR A 134 8.37 -2.31 18.07
C THR A 134 7.18 -1.43 17.70
N PHE A 135 6.24 -2.00 16.95
CA PHE A 135 4.94 -1.39 16.76
C PHE A 135 4.00 -1.73 17.92
N GLN A 136 2.95 -0.93 18.09
CA GLN A 136 1.88 -1.28 19.01
C GLN A 136 1.22 -2.60 18.62
N THR A 137 0.99 -3.46 19.62
CA THR A 137 0.24 -4.70 19.42
C THR A 137 -1.24 -4.40 19.14
N ASN A 138 -1.96 -5.39 18.63
CA ASN A 138 -3.40 -5.28 18.40
C ASN A 138 -3.80 -4.23 17.36
N ARG A 139 -2.92 -4.01 16.39
CA ARG A 139 -3.15 -3.13 15.24
C ARG A 139 -3.52 -3.93 14.00
N GLN A 140 -4.34 -3.31 13.18
CA GLN A 140 -4.83 -3.87 11.93
C GLN A 140 -3.96 -3.36 10.80
N PHE A 141 -3.60 -4.27 9.90
CA PHE A 141 -3.01 -3.92 8.62
C PHE A 141 -4.14 -3.63 7.63
N SER A 142 -3.92 -2.65 6.77
CA SER A 142 -4.89 -2.29 5.74
C SER A 142 -4.24 -1.89 4.44
N PHE A 143 -5.00 -2.12 3.38
CA PHE A 143 -4.74 -1.59 2.06
C PHE A 143 -5.86 -0.65 1.67
N LEU A 144 -5.51 0.44 0.98
CA LEU A 144 -6.45 1.36 0.35
C LEU A 144 -7.35 2.11 1.34
N CYS A 145 -6.97 2.18 2.62
CA CYS A 145 -7.64 3.00 3.63
C CYS A 145 -6.69 3.26 4.80
N ALA A 146 -6.91 4.34 5.54
CA ALA A 146 -6.17 4.62 6.78
C ALA A 146 -6.75 3.90 8.02
N ASN A 147 -8.03 3.55 7.98
CA ASN A 147 -8.77 2.92 9.06
C ASN A 147 -10.05 2.26 8.53
N SER A 148 -10.82 1.65 9.44
CA SER A 148 -12.08 0.95 9.12
C SER A 148 -13.22 1.85 8.60
N THR A 149 -13.03 3.17 8.50
CA THR A 149 -14.06 4.12 8.02
C THR A 149 -13.73 4.70 6.64
N ALA A 150 -12.91 4.01 5.84
CA ALA A 150 -12.62 4.35 4.44
C ALA A 150 -11.89 5.71 4.20
N LEU A 151 -11.19 6.26 5.21
CA LEU A 151 -10.48 7.52 5.04
C LEU A 151 -9.35 7.39 3.99
N GLY A 152 -9.41 8.22 2.95
CA GLY A 152 -8.40 8.29 1.88
C GLY A 152 -8.44 7.11 0.91
N THR A 153 -9.62 6.52 0.65
CA THR A 153 -9.76 5.35 -0.23
C THR A 153 -9.60 5.74 -1.71
N PRO A 154 -8.67 5.11 -2.46
CA PRO A 154 -8.56 5.30 -3.89
C PRO A 154 -9.81 4.93 -4.68
N ALA A 155 -10.24 5.86 -5.53
CA ALA A 155 -11.26 5.60 -6.54
C ALA A 155 -10.59 5.21 -7.86
N SER A 156 -11.04 4.10 -8.47
CA SER A 156 -10.58 3.62 -9.77
C SER A 156 -9.12 3.16 -9.83
N LEU A 157 -8.55 2.65 -8.74
CA LEU A 157 -7.22 2.05 -8.77
C LEU A 157 -7.30 0.66 -9.41
N VAL A 158 -6.46 0.39 -10.42
CA VAL A 158 -6.36 -0.95 -11.01
C VAL A 158 -5.26 -1.72 -10.28
N ILE A 159 -5.56 -2.94 -9.84
CA ILE A 159 -4.70 -3.71 -8.94
C ILE A 159 -4.56 -5.13 -9.46
N GLU A 160 -3.32 -5.59 -9.63
CA GLU A 160 -3.03 -7.01 -9.86
C GLU A 160 -2.88 -7.75 -8.53
N HIS A 161 -2.14 -7.17 -7.59
CA HIS A 161 -2.03 -7.73 -6.24
C HIS A 161 -1.61 -6.70 -5.19
N LEU A 162 -1.95 -7.01 -3.94
CA LEU A 162 -1.50 -6.35 -2.72
C LEU A 162 -0.99 -7.43 -1.76
N LYS A 163 0.15 -7.19 -1.13
CA LYS A 163 0.78 -8.14 -0.21
C LYS A 163 1.34 -7.41 1.00
N VAL A 164 1.35 -8.10 2.14
CA VAL A 164 2.02 -7.61 3.34
C VAL A 164 2.72 -8.75 4.06
N TRP A 165 3.94 -8.50 4.48
CA TRP A 165 4.73 -9.34 5.37
C TRP A 165 4.85 -8.62 6.70
N LYS A 166 4.55 -9.37 7.75
CA LYS A 166 4.76 -8.97 9.12
C LYS A 166 6.03 -9.63 9.61
N ASP A 167 6.74 -8.96 10.49
CA ASP A 167 7.98 -9.44 11.09
C ASP A 167 9.09 -9.67 10.05
N THR A 168 9.05 -8.90 8.96
CA THR A 168 10.05 -8.98 7.88
C THR A 168 10.15 -7.65 7.15
N ALA A 169 11.37 -7.15 6.99
CA ALA A 169 11.70 -5.97 6.19
C ALA A 169 12.45 -6.36 4.91
N ALA A 170 12.26 -5.59 3.85
CA ALA A 170 12.86 -5.75 2.52
C ALA A 170 13.80 -4.57 2.21
N PRO A 171 15.01 -4.52 2.80
CA PRO A 171 15.89 -3.34 2.77
C PRO A 171 16.39 -2.97 1.37
N THR A 172 16.27 -3.87 0.40
CA THR A 172 16.78 -3.74 -0.98
C THR A 172 15.68 -3.60 -2.03
N GLY A 173 14.41 -3.50 -1.61
CA GLY A 173 13.28 -3.43 -2.56
C GLY A 173 12.90 -4.77 -3.19
N VAL A 174 13.54 -5.86 -2.76
CA VAL A 174 13.21 -7.22 -3.19
C VAL A 174 12.15 -7.81 -2.25
N GLU A 175 11.13 -8.42 -2.82
CA GLU A 175 10.07 -9.10 -2.07
C GLU A 175 10.64 -10.12 -1.09
N PRO A 176 10.18 -10.16 0.18
CA PRO A 176 10.61 -11.19 1.12
C PRO A 176 10.32 -12.60 0.62
N VAL A 177 11.24 -13.53 0.84
CA VAL A 177 11.08 -14.96 0.47
C VAL A 177 10.10 -15.70 1.38
N THR A 178 9.77 -15.13 2.54
CA THR A 178 8.80 -15.69 3.49
C THR A 178 7.37 -15.55 2.96
N THR A 179 6.45 -16.35 3.49
CA THR A 179 5.03 -16.25 3.12
C THR A 179 4.45 -14.91 3.59
N PRO A 180 3.75 -14.15 2.73
CA PRO A 180 3.04 -12.96 3.15
C PRO A 180 2.00 -13.30 4.22
N LEU A 181 1.82 -12.40 5.19
CA LEU A 181 0.70 -12.47 6.14
C LEU A 181 -0.64 -12.44 5.38
N LYS A 182 -0.74 -11.57 4.37
CA LYS A 182 -1.93 -11.43 3.54
C LYS A 182 -1.54 -11.14 2.10
N THR A 183 -2.29 -11.73 1.18
CA THR A 183 -2.29 -11.41 -0.24
C THR A 183 -3.73 -11.16 -0.69
N ILE A 184 -3.95 -10.07 -1.42
CA ILE A 184 -5.15 -9.79 -2.21
C ILE A 184 -4.72 -9.86 -3.68
N ALA A 185 -5.32 -10.73 -4.48
CA ALA A 185 -4.98 -10.89 -5.89
C ALA A 185 -6.14 -11.55 -6.65
N GLY A 186 -6.08 -11.52 -7.97
CA GLY A 186 -7.07 -12.16 -8.83
C GLY A 186 -8.01 -11.16 -9.49
N ASN A 187 -9.15 -11.66 -9.97
CA ASN A 187 -10.19 -10.83 -10.57
C ASN A 187 -11.09 -10.18 -9.49
N ALA A 188 -12.03 -9.34 -9.92
CA ALA A 188 -12.98 -8.68 -9.03
C ALA A 188 -13.77 -9.63 -8.13
N ALA A 189 -14.18 -10.80 -8.63
CA ALA A 189 -14.89 -11.79 -7.81
C ALA A 189 -14.04 -12.31 -6.64
N ALA A 190 -12.76 -12.59 -6.89
CA ALA A 190 -11.82 -12.99 -5.84
C ALA A 190 -11.59 -11.86 -4.83
N ALA A 191 -11.39 -10.63 -5.32
CA ALA A 191 -11.23 -9.44 -4.46
C ALA A 191 -12.48 -9.19 -3.58
N ASN A 192 -13.68 -9.30 -4.15
CA ASN A 192 -14.94 -9.09 -3.43
C ASN A 192 -15.26 -10.19 -2.43
N ALA A 193 -14.76 -11.42 -2.66
CA ALA A 193 -14.89 -12.53 -1.74
C ALA A 193 -13.84 -12.52 -0.60
N ASP A 194 -12.85 -11.63 -0.66
CA ASP A 194 -11.79 -11.59 0.34
C ASP A 194 -12.34 -11.17 1.72
N ALA A 195 -11.97 -11.91 2.77
CA ALA A 195 -12.45 -11.64 4.13
C ALA A 195 -12.03 -10.27 4.71
N TRP A 196 -11.01 -9.62 4.15
CA TRP A 196 -10.62 -8.26 4.54
C TRP A 196 -11.38 -7.18 3.76
N LYS A 197 -12.13 -7.55 2.71
CA LYS A 197 -12.82 -6.59 1.85
C LYS A 197 -13.91 -5.87 2.63
N LEU A 198 -13.90 -4.54 2.49
CA LEU A 198 -14.93 -3.63 2.94
C LEU A 198 -15.19 -2.57 1.86
N GLY A 199 -16.23 -1.76 2.05
CA GLY A 199 -16.61 -0.73 1.09
C GLY A 199 -17.29 -1.27 -0.17
N GLY A 200 -17.20 -0.50 -1.26
CA GLY A 200 -17.83 -0.82 -2.54
C GLY A 200 -17.21 -2.03 -3.23
N ASP A 201 -17.95 -2.64 -4.14
CA ASP A 201 -17.49 -3.80 -4.90
C ASP A 201 -16.48 -3.38 -5.98
N ALA A 202 -15.43 -4.18 -6.12
CA ALA A 202 -14.49 -4.09 -7.23
C ALA A 202 -15.15 -4.59 -8.53
N THR A 203 -14.63 -4.12 -9.66
CA THR A 203 -15.04 -4.53 -11.03
C THR A 203 -13.88 -5.02 -11.86
#